data_AF-A0A7W1UDZ7-F1
#
_entry.id   AF-A0A7W1UDZ7-F1
#
_cell.length_a   1.000
_cell.length_b   1.000
_cell.length_c   1.000
_cell.angle_alpha   90.00
_cell.angle_beta   90.00
_cell.angle_gamma   90.00
#
_symmetry.space_group_name_H-M   'P 1'
#
loop_
_entity.id
_entity.type
_entity.pdbx_description
1 polymer ?
#
loop_
_entity_poly.entity_id
_entity_poly.type
_entity_poly.pdbx_seq_one_letter_code
_entity_poly.pdbx_strand_id
1 'polypeptide(L)'
;MGNEEKWKANLRKVAFLKSFPGWLSSWEQGIGATIEQVIPIPGQVPHKVLLLSEGRFVVAPPVHDEPQMVTAGLMSARPHLEPIHAGAFTEYDHLTRLDQELGRMARLENILNAIDNNLDRIPELKARIQELVKQWEMENHQSQ
;
A
#
# COMPACT_ATOMS: atom_id res chain seq x y z
N MET A 1 12.65 47.50 17.87
CA MET A 1 13.92 46.88 17.44
C MET A 1 14.01 45.39 17.81
N GLY A 2 13.69 44.98 19.04
CA GLY A 2 13.84 43.56 19.46
C GLY A 2 13.02 42.50 18.70
N ASN A 3 11.82 42.80 18.19
CA ASN A 3 11.02 41.81 17.44
C ASN A 3 11.60 41.50 16.06
N GLU A 4 12.16 42.50 15.37
CA GLU A 4 12.73 42.32 14.04
C GLU A 4 14.08 41.59 14.11
N GLU A 5 14.89 41.91 15.11
CA GLU A 5 16.15 41.20 15.38
C GLU A 5 15.91 39.75 15.79
N LYS A 6 14.92 39.50 16.65
CA LYS A 6 14.50 38.13 17.02
C LYS A 6 14.01 37.34 15.81
N TRP A 7 13.25 37.97 14.91
CA TRP A 7 12.79 37.33 13.68
C TRP A 7 13.96 37.01 12.73
N LYS A 8 14.87 37.96 12.49
CA LYS A 8 16.09 37.74 11.68
C LYS A 8 16.98 36.64 12.25
N ALA A 9 17.16 36.62 13.58
CA ALA A 9 17.91 35.57 14.25
C ALA A 9 17.25 34.19 14.08
N ASN A 10 15.92 34.11 14.20
CA ASN A 10 15.20 32.87 13.99
C ASN A 10 15.32 32.36 12.53
N LEU A 11 15.25 33.26 11.54
CA LEU A 11 15.46 32.89 10.14
C LEU A 11 16.85 32.33 9.89
N ARG A 12 17.91 32.99 10.41
CA ARG A 12 19.29 32.50 10.29
C ARG A 12 19.46 31.12 10.93
N LYS A 13 18.87 30.90 12.10
CA LYS A 13 18.87 29.61 12.79
C LYS A 13 18.19 28.53 11.94
N VAL A 14 17.00 28.78 11.42
CA VAL A 14 16.27 27.81 10.58
C VAL A 14 17.03 27.51 9.29
N ALA A 15 17.65 28.52 8.66
CA ALA A 15 18.48 28.31 7.49
C ALA A 15 19.69 27.42 7.79
N PHE A 16 20.40 27.70 8.90
CA PHE A 16 21.54 26.89 9.33
C PHE A 16 21.16 25.42 9.62
N LEU A 17 20.00 25.17 10.23
CA LEU A 17 19.53 23.81 10.49
C LEU A 17 19.35 23.00 9.20
N LYS A 18 18.90 23.63 8.12
CA LYS A 18 18.75 22.97 6.81
C LYS A 18 20.08 22.69 6.12
N SER A 19 21.16 23.37 6.52
CA SER A 19 22.52 23.18 6.02
C SER A 19 23.44 22.54 7.06
N PHE A 20 22.87 21.92 8.10
CA PHE A 20 23.66 21.36 9.19
C PHE A 20 24.54 20.23 8.64
N PRO A 21 25.85 20.18 8.97
CA PRO A 21 26.73 19.12 8.48
C PRO A 21 26.18 17.72 8.83
N GLY A 22 26.03 16.87 7.82
CA GLY A 22 25.46 15.52 7.97
C GLY A 22 23.93 15.44 7.84
N TRP A 23 23.20 16.56 7.79
CA TRP A 23 21.76 16.53 7.52
C TRP A 23 21.47 16.01 6.11
N LEU A 24 20.66 14.97 6.00
CA LEU A 24 20.13 14.52 4.71
C LEU A 24 18.88 15.32 4.34
N SER A 25 18.96 16.07 3.24
CA SER A 25 17.80 16.80 2.72
C SER A 25 16.87 15.92 1.86
N SER A 26 17.34 14.73 1.46
CA SER A 26 16.56 13.70 0.78
C SER A 26 17.10 12.29 1.07
N TRP A 27 16.28 11.26 0.89
CA TRP A 27 16.67 9.87 1.19
C TRP A 27 17.74 9.34 0.24
N GLU A 28 17.80 9.84 -0.99
CA GLU A 28 18.76 9.42 -2.02
C GLU A 28 20.21 9.71 -1.61
N GLN A 29 20.44 10.76 -0.81
CA GLN A 29 21.76 11.09 -0.24
C GLN A 29 22.24 10.05 0.79
N GLY A 30 21.31 9.23 1.30
CA GLY A 30 21.57 8.14 2.22
C GLY A 30 21.85 6.80 1.54
N ILE A 31 21.83 6.70 0.21
CA ILE A 31 22.11 5.43 -0.49
C ILE A 31 23.51 4.94 -0.13
N GLY A 32 23.62 3.66 0.25
CA GLY A 32 24.85 3.02 0.70
C GLY A 32 25.24 3.33 2.15
N ALA A 33 24.52 4.22 2.83
CA ALA A 33 24.74 4.48 4.25
C ALA A 33 24.17 3.34 5.11
N THR A 34 24.84 3.03 6.22
CA THR A 34 24.34 2.07 7.20
C THR A 34 23.68 2.82 8.36
N ILE A 35 22.54 2.33 8.86
CA ILE A 35 21.94 2.85 10.10
C ILE A 35 22.78 2.37 11.29
N GLU A 36 23.37 3.30 12.00
CA GLU A 36 24.19 3.04 13.20
C GLU A 36 23.35 3.11 14.47
N GLN A 37 22.43 4.07 14.57
CA GLN A 37 21.55 4.23 15.74
C GLN A 37 20.18 4.77 15.37
N VAL A 38 19.19 4.41 16.20
CA VAL A 38 17.82 4.91 16.13
C VAL A 38 17.48 5.59 17.46
N ILE A 39 17.32 6.91 17.43
CA ILE A 39 17.16 7.73 18.64
C ILE A 39 15.73 8.28 18.69
N PRO A 40 14.99 8.08 19.80
CA PRO A 40 13.67 8.68 19.97
C PRO A 40 13.78 10.20 20.14
N ILE A 41 12.80 10.94 19.60
CA ILE A 41 12.73 12.39 19.79
C ILE A 41 11.75 12.68 20.96
N PRO A 42 12.21 13.24 22.08
CA PRO A 42 11.33 13.56 23.21
C PRO A 42 10.20 14.51 22.77
N GLY A 43 8.96 14.15 23.09
CA GLY A 43 7.77 14.93 22.70
C GLY A 43 7.34 14.79 21.23
N GLN A 44 8.05 14.01 20.42
CA GLN A 44 7.71 13.70 19.02
C GLN A 44 7.71 12.18 18.80
N VAL A 45 6.88 11.48 19.59
CA VAL A 45 6.84 10.01 19.70
C VAL A 45 6.83 9.25 18.36
N PRO A 46 6.08 9.64 17.30
CA PRO A 46 6.09 8.88 16.06
C PRO A 46 7.39 9.03 15.26
N HIS A 47 8.21 10.04 15.53
CA HIS A 47 9.41 10.33 14.75
C HIS A 47 10.67 9.89 15.50
N LYS A 48 11.66 9.45 14.72
CA LYS A 48 12.96 9.03 15.25
C LYS A 48 14.07 9.67 14.44
N VAL A 49 15.20 9.92 15.07
CA VAL A 49 16.44 10.26 14.36
C VAL A 49 17.14 8.97 13.98
N LEU A 50 17.47 8.82 12.71
CA LEU A 50 18.39 7.79 12.25
C LEU A 50 19.78 8.41 12.12
N LEU A 51 20.73 7.90 12.90
CA LEU A 51 22.14 8.17 12.67
C LEU A 51 22.64 7.14 11.66
N LEU A 52 23.22 7.67 10.59
CA LEU A 52 23.79 6.93 9.48
C LEU A 52 25.32 7.03 9.54
N SER A 53 25.99 6.10 8.85
CA SER A 53 27.45 6.10 8.75
C SER A 53 28.01 7.46 8.30
N GLU A 54 29.21 7.78 8.83
CA GLU A 54 29.94 9.02 8.58
C GLU A 54 29.28 10.27 9.20
N GLY A 55 28.50 10.09 10.27
CA GLY A 55 27.87 11.20 10.99
C GLY A 55 26.71 11.85 10.23
N ARG A 56 26.16 11.16 9.22
CA ARG A 56 24.95 11.60 8.52
C ARG A 56 23.71 11.28 9.34
N PHE A 57 22.65 12.05 9.19
CA PHE A 57 21.42 11.79 9.93
C PHE A 57 20.17 12.36 9.25
N VAL A 58 19.03 11.79 9.61
CA VAL A 58 17.71 12.21 9.14
C VAL A 58 16.66 11.98 10.22
N VAL A 59 15.61 12.80 10.22
CA VAL A 59 14.39 12.52 11.00
C VAL A 59 13.47 11.70 10.12
N ALA A 60 13.27 10.43 10.49
CA ALA A 60 12.46 9.49 9.73
C ALA A 60 11.00 9.48 10.21
N PRO A 61 10.03 9.28 9.30
CA PRO A 61 8.65 8.98 9.68
C PRO A 61 8.56 7.64 10.43
N PRO A 62 7.44 7.37 11.13
CA PRO A 62 7.21 6.08 11.76
C PRO A 62 7.18 4.95 10.72
N VAL A 63 7.54 3.74 11.17
CA VAL A 63 7.34 2.53 10.36
C VAL A 63 5.85 2.23 10.29
N HIS A 64 5.36 1.91 9.09
CA HIS A 64 3.98 1.50 8.87
C HIS A 64 3.84 -0.02 8.97
N ASP A 65 2.83 -0.48 9.70
CA ASP A 65 2.44 -1.89 9.83
C ASP A 65 1.06 -2.18 9.22
N GLU A 66 0.37 -1.16 8.73
CA GLU A 66 -0.93 -1.29 8.06
C GLU A 66 -0.82 -2.14 6.79
N PRO A 67 -1.68 -3.17 6.61
CA PRO A 67 -1.56 -4.13 5.50
C PRO A 67 -1.51 -3.48 4.11
N GLN A 68 -2.27 -2.40 3.89
CA GLN A 68 -2.27 -1.69 2.61
C GLN A 68 -0.91 -1.05 2.31
N MET A 69 -0.31 -0.38 3.30
CA MET A 69 0.99 0.27 3.16
C MET A 69 2.11 -0.76 3.03
N VAL A 70 2.06 -1.83 3.83
CA VAL A 70 3.01 -2.94 3.76
C VAL A 70 2.96 -3.61 2.38
N THR A 71 1.76 -3.88 1.86
CA THR A 71 1.57 -4.45 0.53
C THR A 71 2.11 -3.54 -0.57
N ALA A 72 1.77 -2.24 -0.53
CA ALA A 72 2.28 -1.27 -1.51
C ALA A 72 3.81 -1.16 -1.48
N GLY A 73 4.41 -1.16 -0.29
CA GLY A 73 5.86 -1.17 -0.11
C GLY A 73 6.51 -2.44 -0.67
N LEU A 74 5.97 -3.62 -0.33
CA LEU A 74 6.46 -4.91 -0.83
C LEU A 74 6.40 -5.00 -2.36
N MET A 75 5.30 -4.58 -2.98
CA MET A 75 5.16 -4.58 -4.43
C MET A 75 6.12 -3.61 -5.11
N SER A 76 6.34 -2.43 -4.52
CA SER A 76 7.28 -1.43 -5.06
C SER A 76 8.74 -1.91 -4.97
N ALA A 77 9.09 -2.64 -3.90
CA ALA A 77 10.42 -3.17 -3.66
C ALA A 77 10.66 -4.57 -4.27
N ARG A 78 9.63 -5.22 -4.82
CA ARG A 78 9.67 -6.60 -5.34
C ARG A 78 10.85 -6.85 -6.30
N PRO A 79 11.18 -5.99 -7.28
CA PRO A 79 12.31 -6.23 -8.19
C PRO A 79 13.66 -6.42 -7.47
N HIS A 80 13.80 -5.86 -6.27
CA HIS A 80 15.01 -5.95 -5.46
C HIS A 80 14.92 -7.05 -4.39
N LEU A 81 13.73 -7.34 -3.88
CA LEU A 81 13.52 -8.30 -2.78
C LEU A 81 13.23 -9.73 -3.26
N GLU A 82 12.59 -9.91 -4.41
CA GLU A 82 12.22 -11.23 -4.92
C GLU A 82 13.41 -12.15 -5.20
N PRO A 83 14.56 -11.68 -5.74
CA PRO A 83 15.75 -12.52 -5.87
C PRO A 83 16.26 -13.07 -4.53
N ILE A 84 15.99 -12.38 -3.42
CA ILE A 84 16.44 -12.73 -2.07
C ILE A 84 15.37 -13.58 -1.35
N HIS A 85 14.09 -13.28 -1.58
CA HIS A 85 12.95 -13.82 -0.84
C HIS A 85 11.90 -14.48 -1.76
N ALA A 86 12.33 -15.18 -2.81
CA ALA A 86 11.44 -15.75 -3.83
C ALA A 86 10.31 -16.63 -3.26
N GLY A 87 10.62 -17.45 -2.25
CA GLY A 87 9.61 -18.31 -1.60
C GLY A 87 8.49 -17.52 -0.93
N ALA A 88 8.80 -16.37 -0.33
CA ALA A 88 7.81 -15.51 0.31
C ALA A 88 6.88 -14.85 -0.72
N PHE A 89 7.42 -14.41 -1.86
CA PHE A 89 6.61 -13.87 -2.95
C PHE A 89 5.75 -14.94 -3.63
N THR A 90 6.25 -16.18 -3.75
CA THR A 90 5.47 -17.31 -4.28
C THR A 90 4.25 -17.60 -3.38
N GLU A 91 4.46 -17.65 -2.06
CA GLU A 91 3.37 -17.84 -1.09
C GLU A 91 2.38 -16.67 -1.13
N TYR A 92 2.87 -15.44 -1.17
CA TYR A 92 2.02 -14.25 -1.29
C TYR A 92 1.16 -14.28 -2.56
N ASP A 93 1.74 -14.62 -3.72
CA ASP A 93 1.01 -14.73 -4.98
C ASP A 93 -0.04 -15.85 -4.93
N HIS A 94 0.28 -16.98 -4.30
CA HIS A 94 -0.66 -18.07 -4.08
C HIS A 94 -1.85 -17.62 -3.22
N LEU A 95 -1.59 -17.00 -2.07
CA LEU A 95 -2.63 -16.49 -1.18
C LEU A 95 -3.49 -15.42 -1.85
N THR A 96 -2.89 -14.54 -2.67
CA THR A 96 -3.60 -13.51 -3.42
C THR A 96 -4.57 -14.12 -4.44
N ARG A 97 -4.16 -15.18 -5.14
CA ARG A 97 -5.05 -15.89 -6.08
C ARG A 97 -6.19 -16.59 -5.35
N LEU A 98 -5.87 -17.26 -4.24
CA LEU A 98 -6.87 -17.94 -3.43
C LEU A 98 -7.96 -16.98 -2.92
N ASP A 99 -7.57 -15.81 -2.41
CA ASP A 99 -8.51 -14.78 -1.97
C ASP A 99 -9.43 -14.30 -3.10
N GLN A 100 -8.86 -14.07 -4.29
CA GLN A 100 -9.64 -13.67 -5.47
C GLN A 100 -10.64 -14.76 -5.90
N GLU A 101 -10.24 -16.02 -5.88
CA GLU A 101 -11.09 -17.16 -6.22
C GLU A 101 -12.24 -17.30 -5.23
N LEU A 102 -11.93 -17.29 -3.93
CA LEU A 102 -12.93 -17.36 -2.86
C LEU A 102 -13.89 -16.16 -2.92
N GLY A 103 -13.38 -14.95 -3.14
CA GLY A 103 -14.21 -13.76 -3.31
C GLY A 103 -15.10 -13.82 -4.56
N ARG A 104 -14.64 -14.45 -5.64
CA ARG A 104 -15.48 -14.71 -6.84
C ARG A 104 -16.59 -15.72 -6.52
N MET A 105 -16.28 -16.80 -5.82
CA MET A 105 -17.25 -17.83 -5.44
C MET A 105 -18.33 -17.27 -4.50
N ALA A 106 -17.93 -16.52 -3.48
CA ALA A 106 -18.86 -15.89 -2.54
C ALA A 106 -19.81 -14.90 -3.26
N ARG A 107 -19.29 -14.11 -4.22
CA ARG A 107 -20.13 -13.22 -5.02
C ARG A 107 -21.14 -13.98 -5.88
N LEU A 108 -20.73 -15.08 -6.50
CA LEU A 108 -21.62 -15.92 -7.29
C LEU A 108 -22.74 -16.50 -6.42
N GLU A 109 -22.39 -17.05 -5.25
CA GLU A 109 -23.37 -17.60 -4.30
C GLU A 109 -24.37 -16.54 -3.86
N ASN A 110 -23.92 -15.33 -3.54
CA ASN A 110 -24.79 -14.22 -3.20
C ASN A 110 -25.77 -13.85 -4.34
N ILE A 111 -25.31 -13.87 -5.59
CA ILE A 111 -26.17 -13.60 -6.76
C ILE A 111 -27.21 -14.71 -6.92
N LEU A 112 -26.80 -15.98 -6.83
CA LEU A 112 -27.72 -17.11 -6.96
C LEU A 112 -28.78 -17.09 -5.86
N ASN A 113 -28.37 -16.86 -4.62
CA ASN A 113 -29.29 -16.72 -3.50
C ASN A 113 -30.24 -15.51 -3.69
N ALA A 114 -29.74 -14.39 -4.22
CA ALA A 114 -30.59 -13.24 -4.52
C ALA A 114 -31.60 -13.55 -5.63
N ILE A 115 -31.22 -14.31 -6.65
CA ILE A 115 -32.15 -14.77 -7.69
C ILE A 115 -33.20 -15.68 -7.06
N ASP A 116 -32.79 -16.74 -6.36
CA ASP A 116 -33.67 -17.76 -5.80
C ASP A 116 -34.74 -17.15 -4.89
N ASN A 117 -34.33 -16.26 -3.98
CA ASN A 117 -35.24 -15.57 -3.05
C ASN A 117 -36.26 -14.64 -3.73
N ASN A 118 -36.01 -14.22 -4.97
CA ASN A 118 -36.86 -13.27 -5.70
C ASN A 118 -37.62 -13.90 -6.87
N LEU A 119 -37.30 -15.13 -7.28
CA LEU A 119 -37.91 -15.78 -8.45
C LEU A 119 -39.44 -15.88 -8.36
N ASP A 120 -39.97 -16.18 -7.18
CA ASP A 120 -41.43 -16.29 -6.96
C ASP A 120 -42.12 -14.93 -6.79
N ARG A 121 -41.37 -13.91 -6.38
CA ARG A 121 -41.89 -12.56 -6.10
C ARG A 121 -41.83 -11.65 -7.32
N ILE A 122 -40.94 -11.92 -8.27
CA ILE A 122 -40.71 -11.13 -9.48
C ILE A 122 -40.80 -12.05 -10.70
N PRO A 123 -42.00 -12.35 -11.22
CA PRO A 123 -42.18 -13.23 -12.37
C PRO A 123 -41.41 -12.79 -13.63
N GLU A 124 -41.20 -11.48 -13.81
CA GLU A 124 -40.42 -10.90 -14.90
C GLU A 124 -38.94 -11.32 -14.84
N LEU A 125 -38.38 -11.49 -13.63
CA LEU A 125 -37.01 -11.97 -13.44
C LEU A 125 -36.87 -13.39 -13.98
N LYS A 126 -37.83 -14.26 -13.66
CA LYS A 126 -37.86 -15.65 -14.16
C LYS A 126 -37.96 -15.69 -15.68
N ALA A 127 -38.86 -14.90 -16.27
CA ALA A 127 -39.02 -14.81 -17.72
C ALA A 127 -37.74 -14.34 -18.40
N ARG A 128 -37.07 -13.31 -17.84
CA ARG A 128 -35.81 -12.79 -18.38
C ARG A 128 -34.67 -13.80 -18.28
N ILE A 129 -34.56 -14.54 -17.18
CA ILE A 129 -33.56 -15.61 -17.02
C ILE A 129 -33.78 -16.70 -18.09
N GLN A 130 -35.04 -17.11 -18.33
CA GLN A 130 -35.37 -18.08 -19.38
C GLN A 130 -34.99 -17.59 -20.77
N GLU A 131 -35.18 -16.30 -21.05
CA GLU A 131 -34.78 -15.69 -22.32
C GLU A 131 -33.25 -15.70 -22.50
N LEU A 132 -32.49 -15.35 -21.45
CA LEU A 132 -31.02 -15.40 -21.47
C LEU A 132 -30.49 -16.81 -21.75
N VAL A 133 -31.09 -17.84 -21.13
CA VAL A 133 -30.71 -19.25 -21.38
C VAL A 133 -30.95 -19.64 -22.83
N LYS A 134 -32.10 -19.26 -23.41
CA LYS A 134 -32.40 -19.53 -24.82
C LYS A 134 -31.41 -18.83 -25.77
N GLN A 135 -31.02 -17.59 -25.46
CA GLN A 135 -30.03 -16.86 -26.25
C GLN A 135 -28.68 -17.59 -26.26
N TRP A 136 -28.21 -18.07 -25.11
CA TRP A 136 -26.96 -18.83 -25.01
C TRP A 136 -26.98 -20.15 -25.77
N GLU A 137 -28.10 -20.87 -25.73
CA GLU A 137 -28.26 -22.11 -26.51
C GLU A 137 -28.15 -21.81 -28.01
N MET A 138 -28.75 -20.72 -28.50
CA MET A 138 -28.68 -20.33 -29.90
C MET A 138 -27.27 -19.92 -30.34
N GLU A 139 -26.53 -19.15 -29.53
CA GLU A 139 -25.16 -18.73 -29.82
C GLU A 139 -24.18 -19.91 -29.89
N ASN A 140 -24.35 -20.90 -29.00
CA ASN A 140 -23.52 -22.11 -28.99
C ASN A 140 -23.77 -23.02 -30.22
N HIS A 141 -24.99 -23.03 -30.77
CA HIS A 141 -25.31 -23.80 -31.99
C HIS A 141 -24.85 -23.11 -33.29
N GLN A 142 -24.57 -21.79 -33.27
CA GLN A 142 -24.03 -21.06 -34.41
C GLN A 142 -22.49 -21.07 -34.48
N SER A 143 -21.83 -21.48 -33.40
CA SER A 143 -20.37 -21.50 -33.27
C SER A 143 -19.75 -22.90 -33.50
N GLN A 144 -20.58 -23.89 -33.87
CA GLN A 144 -20.18 -25.25 -34.30
C GLN A 144 -20.39 -25.41 -35.81
#